data_AF-A0A7J3WXP8-F1
#
_entry.id   AF-A0A7J3WXP8-F1
#
_cell.length_a   1.000
_cell.length_b   1.000
_cell.length_c   1.000
_cell.angle_alpha   90.00
_cell.angle_beta   90.00
_cell.angle_gamma   90.00
#
_symmetry.space_group_name_H-M   'P 1'
#
loop_
_entity.id
_entity.type
_entity.pdbx_description
1 polymer ?
#
loop_
_entity_poly.entity_id
_entity_poly.type
_entity_poly.pdbx_seq_one_letter_code
_entity_poly.pdbx_strand_id
1 'polypeptide(L)' 'MRRVRLLFTLGLMIEFTDREKALKQAYEFGERGTRFPVVVFGPEGCGKTAWLRQLIELFKELGYEYKRH' A
#
# COMPACT_ATOMS: atom_id res chain seq x y z
N MET A 1 11.48 9.79 -4.94
CA MET A 1 10.39 9.57 -3.96
C MET A 1 10.95 9.09 -2.64
N ARG A 2 10.35 9.48 -1.50
CA ARG A 2 10.73 8.95 -0.18
C ARG A 2 10.45 7.45 -0.13
N ARG A 3 11.37 6.67 0.44
CA ARG A 3 11.15 5.22 0.63
C ARG A 3 10.09 5.00 1.70
N VAL A 4 9.02 4.29 1.34
CA VAL A 4 7.96 3.91 2.29
C VAL A 4 8.51 2.79 3.16
N ARG A 5 8.52 3.02 4.48
CA ARG A 5 8.90 2.03 5.49
C ARG A 5 7.65 1.36 6.02
N LEU A 6 7.59 0.03 5.93
CA LEU A 6 6.49 -0.76 6.48
C LEU A 6 6.99 -1.59 7.65
N LEU A 7 6.25 -1.58 8.76
CA LEU A 7 6.35 -2.64 9.77
C LEU A 7 5.69 -3.91 9.22
N PHE A 8 6.49 -4.87 8.75
CA PHE A 8 5.97 -6.10 8.16
C PHE A 8 5.50 -7.09 9.22
N THR A 9 6.28 -7.21 10.28
CA THR A 9 6.01 -7.97 11.50
C THR A 9 6.69 -7.27 12.69
N LEU A 10 6.37 -7.67 13.92
CA LEU A 10 6.98 -7.14 15.14
C LEU A 10 8.51 -7.14 15.03
N GLY A 11 9.11 -5.94 15.14
CA GLY A 11 10.56 -5.74 15.06
C GLY A 11 11.17 -5.71 13.65
N LEU A 12 10.38 -5.91 12.59
CA LEU A 12 10.88 -5.91 11.21
C LEU A 12 10.30 -4.75 10.39
N MET A 13 11.11 -3.70 10.23
CA MET A 13 10.87 -2.62 9.29
C MET A 13 11.52 -2.96 7.96
N ILE A 14 10.78 -2.81 6.87
CA ILE A 14 11.28 -3.05 5.52
C ILE A 14 11.09 -1.81 4.64
N GLU A 15 12.14 -1.48 3.89
CA GLU A 15 12.10 -0.52 2.79
C GLU A 15 11.94 -1.30 1.49
N PHE A 16 10.99 -0.89 0.66
CA PHE A 16 10.77 -1.55 -0.61
C PHE A 16 11.43 -0.80 -1.76
N THR A 17 12.01 -1.57 -2.66
CA THR A 17 12.58 -1.11 -3.92
C THR A 17 11.57 -1.29 -5.06
N ASP A 18 11.64 -0.41 -6.05
CA ASP A 18 10.95 -0.53 -7.35
C ASP A 18 9.41 -0.53 -7.29
N ARG A 19 8.83 0.62 -6.91
CA ARG A 19 7.39 0.76 -6.68
C ARG A 19 6.74 2.01 -7.25
N GLU A 20 7.38 2.71 -8.18
CA GLU A 20 6.83 3.95 -8.72
C GLU A 20 5.41 3.78 -9.26
N LYS A 21 5.16 2.72 -10.05
CA LYS A 21 3.82 2.43 -10.57
C LYS A 21 2.81 2.16 -9.47
N ALA A 22 3.20 1.36 -8.48
CA ALA A 22 2.36 0.96 -7.37
C ALA A 22 1.98 2.16 -6.47
N LEU A 23 2.92 3.08 -6.26
CA LEU A 23 2.70 4.32 -5.51
C LEU A 23 1.81 5.29 -6.28
N LYS A 24 2.03 5.44 -7.59
CA LYS A 24 1.17 6.26 -8.45
C LYS A 24 -0.27 5.79 -8.40
N GLN A 25 -0.50 4.47 -8.51
CA GLN A 25 -1.84 3.89 -8.40
C GLN A 25 -2.46 4.13 -7.01
N ALA A 26 -1.67 4.05 -5.94
CA ALA A 26 -2.14 4.34 -4.59
C ALA A 26 -2.66 5.78 -4.46
N TYR A 27 -1.89 6.77 -4.94
CA TYR A 27 -2.32 8.17 -4.93
C TYR A 27 -3.57 8.38 -5.79
N GLU A 28 -3.63 7.79 -6.99
CA GLU A 28 -4.83 7.86 -7.85
C GLU A 28 -6.08 7.31 -7.14
N PHE A 29 -5.95 6.22 -6.37
CA PHE A 29 -7.06 5.66 -5.59
C PHE A 29 -7.49 6.58 -4.45
N GLY A 30 -6.54 7.21 -3.76
CA GLY A 30 -6.82 8.19 -2.72
C GLY A 30 -7.58 9.40 -3.27
N GLU A 31 -7.09 9.98 -4.37
CA GLU A 31 -7.69 11.19 -4.96
C GLU A 31 -9.06 10.93 -5.61
N ARG A 32 -9.19 9.83 -6.37
CA ARG A 32 -10.40 9.56 -7.17
C ARG A 32 -11.44 8.71 -6.43
N GLY A 33 -11.04 8.10 -5.32
CA GLY A 33 -11.83 7.14 -4.57
C GLY A 33 -11.93 5.78 -5.25
N THR A 34 -12.26 4.75 -4.46
CA THR A 34 -12.42 3.36 -4.92
C THR A 34 -13.89 3.02 -5.16
N ARG A 35 -14.60 3.82 -5.97
CA ARG A 35 -16.01 3.55 -6.31
C ARG A 35 -16.22 2.16 -6.90
N PHE A 36 -15.21 1.63 -7.59
CA PHE A 36 -15.19 0.28 -8.14
C PHE A 36 -14.16 -0.59 -7.41
N PRO A 37 -14.41 -1.92 -7.28
CA PRO A 37 -13.44 -2.83 -6.70
C PRO A 37 -12.10 -2.79 -7.44
N VAL A 38 -11.01 -2.70 -6.67
CA VAL A 38 -9.65 -2.82 -7.20
C VAL A 38 -9.21 -4.28 -7.09
N VAL A 39 -8.85 -4.90 -8.22
CA VAL A 39 -8.40 -6.29 -8.27
C VAL A 39 -6.88 -6.35 -8.33
N VAL A 40 -6.29 -7.13 -7.41
CA VAL A 40 -4.84 -7.34 -7.32
C VAL A 40 -4.53 -8.79 -7.68
N PHE A 41 -3.79 -9.01 -8.76
CA PHE A 41 -3.51 -10.35 -9.28
C PHE A 41 -2.00 -10.57 -9.50
N GLY A 42 -1.60 -11.84 -9.52
CA GLY A 42 -0.22 -12.27 -9.72
C GLY A 42 0.06 -13.61 -9.01
N PRO A 43 1.21 -14.25 -9.27
CA PRO A 43 1.59 -15.52 -8.67
C PRO A 43 1.62 -15.48 -7.14
N GLU A 44 1.53 -16.65 -6.50
CA GLU A 44 1.82 -16.79 -5.07
C GLU A 44 3.23 -16.26 -4.75
N GLY A 45 3.42 -15.68 -3.56
CA GLY A 45 4.69 -15.07 -3.18
C GLY A 45 5.03 -13.72 -3.84
N CYS A 46 4.26 -13.25 -4.84
CA CYS A 46 4.51 -11.98 -5.55
C CYS A 46 4.21 -10.69 -4.72
N GLY A 47 4.05 -10.81 -3.40
CA GLY A 47 3.94 -9.65 -2.51
C GLY A 47 2.61 -8.88 -2.53
N LYS A 48 1.53 -9.44 -3.11
CA LYS A 48 0.18 -8.82 -3.17
C LYS A 48 -0.31 -8.34 -1.79
N THR A 49 -0.25 -9.22 -0.78
CA THR A 49 -0.67 -8.88 0.60
C THR A 49 0.23 -7.81 1.23
N ALA A 50 1.54 -7.88 0.98
CA ALA A 50 2.47 -6.88 1.47
C ALA A 50 2.17 -5.50 0.87
N TRP A 51 1.86 -5.45 -0.43
CA TRP A 51 1.43 -4.23 -1.11
C TRP A 51 0.17 -3.62 -0.51
N LEU A 52 -0.88 -4.40 -0.32
CA LEU A 52 -2.13 -3.93 0.29
C LEU A 52 -1.92 -3.35 1.70
N ARG A 53 -1.06 -3.97 2.51
CA ARG A 53 -0.73 -3.44 3.86
C ARG A 53 -0.04 -2.08 3.83
N GLN A 54 0.66 -1.74 2.75
CA GLN A 54 1.34 -0.45 2.62
C GLN A 54 0.45 0.64 2.09
N LEU A 55 -0.54 0.28 1.28
CA LEU A 55 -1.57 1.23 0.90
C LEU A 55 -2.21 1.84 2.15
N ILE A 56 -2.33 1.09 3.24
CA ILE A 56 -2.79 1.62 4.54
C ILE A 56 -1.87 2.74 5.04
N GLU A 57 -0.55 2.55 5.03
CA GLU A 57 0.40 3.59 5.48
C GLU A 57 0.40 4.81 4.55
N LEU A 58 0.29 4.61 3.24
CA LEU A 58 0.17 5.69 2.26
C LEU A 58 -1.13 6.47 2.42
N PHE A 59 -2.24 5.78 2.66
CA PHE A 59 -3.53 6.42 2.89
C PHE A 59 -3.55 7.20 4.20
N LYS A 60 -2.80 6.79 5.23
CA LYS A 60 -2.60 7.64 6.43
C LYS A 60 -1.91 8.96 6.09
N GLU A 61 -0.90 8.96 5.21
CA GLU A 61 -0.26 10.21 4.75
C GLU A 61 -1.25 11.13 4.01
N LEU A 62 -2.27 10.55 3.35
CA LEU A 62 -3.37 11.28 2.70
C LEU A 62 -4.53 11.63 3.66
N GLY A 63 -4.39 11.35 4.96
CA GLY A 63 -5.39 11.70 5.99
C GLY A 63 -6.51 10.66 6.19
N TYR A 64 -6.40 9.47 5.60
CA TYR A 64 -7.34 8.37 5.85
C TYR A 64 -6.98 7.58 7.10
N GLU A 65 -7.99 7.11 7.82
CA GLU A 65 -7.82 6.27 9.01
C GLU A 65 -8.33 4.85 8.73
N TYR A 66 -7.50 3.84 8.98
CA TYR A 66 -7.93 2.45 9.00
C TYR A 66 -8.38 2.05 10.40
N LYS A 67 -9.67 1.81 10.59
CA LYS A 67 -10.22 1.28 11.84
C LYS A 67 -10.30 -0.24 11.76
N ARG A 68 -9.63 -0.91 12.70
CA ARG A 68 -9.79 -2.35 12.92
C ARG A 68 -10.92 -2.52 13.94
N HIS A 69 -11.97 -3.25 13.55
CA HIS A 69 -12.97 -3.75 14.49
C HIS A 69 -12.42 -4.97 15.23
#